data_AF-A0A060PWK9-F1
#
_entry.id   AF-A0A060PWK9-F1
#
_cell.length_a   1.000
_cell.length_b   1.000
_cell.length_c   1.000
_cell.angle_alpha   90.00
_cell.angle_beta   90.00
_cell.angle_gamma   90.00
#
_symmetry.space_group_name_H-M   'P 1'
#
loop_
_entity.id
_entity.type
_entity.pdbx_description
1 polymer ?
#
loop_
_entity_poly.entity_id
_entity_poly.type
_entity_poly.pdbx_seq_one_letter_code
_entity_poly.pdbx_strand_id
1 'polypeptide(L)'
;MEFGNIKWFNAEKGYGFIKPEAKGSDVFVHISTLERSGIRPDSLRGENKEKGIKGERVSYELKEELGRNGEEKKSAINLKLLED
;
A
#
# COMPACT_ATOMS: atom_id res chain seq x y z
N MET A 1 11.86 3.86 -6.89
CA MET A 1 10.44 3.62 -7.17
C MET A 1 10.22 2.13 -7.08
N GLU A 2 9.25 1.71 -6.29
CA GLU A 2 8.94 0.32 -5.97
C GLU A 2 7.57 -0.05 -6.55
N PHE A 3 7.31 -1.34 -6.67
CA PHE A 3 6.06 -1.88 -7.20
C PHE A 3 5.46 -2.91 -6.25
N GLY A 4 4.13 -3.02 -6.26
CA GLY A 4 3.41 -3.96 -5.42
C GLY A 4 1.94 -4.06 -5.76
N ASN A 5 1.21 -4.85 -4.98
CA ASN A 5 -0.23 -4.95 -5.04
C ASN A 5 -0.86 -4.50 -3.72
N ILE A 6 -1.99 -3.81 -3.77
CA ILE A 6 -2.79 -3.55 -2.56
C ILE A 6 -3.16 -4.89 -1.95
N LYS A 7 -2.69 -5.16 -0.73
CA LYS A 7 -3.03 -6.37 -0.01
C LYS A 7 -4.40 -6.21 0.64
N TRP A 8 -4.59 -5.12 1.37
CA TRP A 8 -5.91 -4.69 1.83
C TRP A 8 -5.85 -3.21 2.21
N PHE A 9 -7.00 -2.56 2.21
CA PHE A 9 -7.16 -1.21 2.72
C PHE A 9 -8.47 -1.11 3.51
N ASN A 10 -8.43 -0.44 4.67
CA ASN A 10 -9.61 -0.15 5.46
C ASN A 10 -9.85 1.37 5.44
N ALA A 11 -10.88 1.80 4.70
CA ALA A 11 -11.22 3.21 4.55
C ALA A 11 -11.69 3.86 5.86
N GLU A 12 -12.40 3.12 6.72
CA GLU A 12 -12.89 3.64 7.99
C GLU A 12 -11.74 3.89 8.99
N LYS A 13 -10.74 3.00 9.00
CA LYS A 13 -9.54 3.16 9.84
C LYS A 13 -8.47 4.04 9.21
N GLY A 14 -8.56 4.32 7.92
CA GLY A 14 -7.64 5.18 7.19
C GLY A 14 -6.25 4.58 6.92
N TYR A 15 -6.11 3.26 6.91
CA TYR A 15 -4.83 2.61 6.59
C TYR A 15 -4.98 1.23 5.94
N GLY A 16 -3.89 0.77 5.34
CA GLY A 16 -3.78 -0.53 4.72
C GLY A 16 -2.35 -0.97 4.51
N PHE A 17 -2.17 -2.01 3.71
CA PHE A 17 -0.88 -2.56 3.38
C PHE A 17 -0.75 -2.90 1.89
N ILE A 18 0.46 -2.73 1.39
CA ILE A 18 0.89 -3.11 0.05
C ILE A 18 1.81 -4.30 0.20
N LYS A 19 1.55 -5.35 -0.59
CA LYS A 19 2.47 -6.45 -0.75
C LYS A 19 3.48 -6.05 -1.84
N PRO A 20 4.76 -5.81 -1.52
CA PRO A 20 5.76 -5.51 -2.54
C PRO A 20 5.92 -6.67 -3.53
N GLU A 21 6.22 -6.37 -4.79
CA GLU A 21 6.65 -7.39 -5.77
C GLU A 21 8.02 -7.95 -5.40
N ALA A 22 8.89 -7.11 -4.83
CA ALA A 22 10.12 -7.54 -4.21
C ALA A 22 9.83 -8.35 -2.93
N LYS A 23 10.72 -9.30 -2.60
CA LYS A 23 10.61 -10.02 -1.32
C LYS A 23 10.85 -9.05 -0.16
N GLY A 24 10.00 -9.10 0.85
CA GLY A 24 10.14 -8.26 2.03
C GLY A 24 8.87 -8.25 2.87
N SER A 25 8.88 -7.40 3.89
CA SER A 25 7.72 -7.11 4.73
C SER A 25 6.68 -6.30 3.97
N ASP A 26 5.41 -6.44 4.34
CA ASP A 26 4.35 -5.59 3.81
C ASP A 26 4.65 -4.10 4.10
N VAL A 27 4.34 -3.24 3.13
CA VAL A 27 4.57 -1.79 3.23
C VAL A 27 3.30 -1.12 3.71
N PHE A 28 3.42 -0.28 4.73
CA PHE A 28 2.29 0.46 5.29
C PHE A 28 1.82 1.57 4.33
N VAL A 29 0.51 1.79 4.21
CA VAL A 29 -0.05 2.92 3.47
C VAL A 29 -1.10 3.64 4.32
N HIS A 30 -0.96 4.97 4.42
CA HIS A 30 -1.91 5.84 5.11
C HIS A 30 -2.89 6.47 4.14
N ILE A 31 -4.11 6.78 4.59
CA ILE A 31 -5.15 7.45 3.78
C ILE A 31 -4.64 8.75 3.16
N SER A 32 -3.83 9.53 3.89
CA SER A 32 -3.26 10.77 3.37
C SER A 32 -2.37 10.58 2.14
N THR A 33 -1.74 9.41 1.99
CA THR A 33 -0.99 9.08 0.77
C THR A 33 -1.95 8.90 -0.41
N LEU A 34 -3.08 8.20 -0.20
CA LEU A 34 -4.08 7.98 -1.24
C LEU A 34 -4.74 9.30 -1.66
N GLU A 35 -5.14 10.12 -0.69
CA GLU A 35 -5.75 11.43 -0.92
C GLU A 35 -4.83 12.36 -1.72
N ARG A 36 -3.54 12.42 -1.35
CA ARG A 36 -2.52 13.19 -2.10
C ARG A 36 -2.33 12.69 -3.53
N SER A 37 -2.59 11.41 -3.75
CA SER A 37 -2.46 10.75 -5.06
C SER A 37 -3.76 10.81 -5.86
N GLY A 38 -4.83 11.43 -5.33
CA GLY A 38 -6.14 11.49 -5.97
C GLY A 38 -6.88 10.15 -6.02
N ILE A 39 -6.46 9.17 -5.22
CA ILE A 39 -7.03 7.82 -5.20
C ILE A 39 -8.10 7.75 -4.12
N ARG A 40 -9.30 7.31 -4.51
CA ARG A 40 -10.39 7.10 -3.57
C ARG A 40 -10.12 5.84 -2.73
N PRO A 41 -10.10 5.93 -1.40
CA PRO A 41 -9.77 4.78 -0.57
C PRO A 41 -10.79 3.64 -0.70
N ASP A 42 -12.06 3.97 -0.93
CA ASP A 42 -13.16 3.03 -1.15
C ASP A 42 -13.09 2.29 -2.49
N SER A 43 -12.34 2.81 -3.47
CA SER A 43 -12.22 2.18 -4.79
C SER A 43 -11.12 1.12 -4.86
N LEU A 44 -10.28 1.01 -3.84
CA LEU A 44 -9.16 0.06 -3.84
C LEU A 44 -9.63 -1.38 -3.62
N ARG A 45 -9.21 -2.28 -4.52
CA ARG A 45 -9.41 -3.72 -4.34
C ARG A 45 -8.15 -4.35 -3.74
N GLY A 46 -8.35 -5.03 -2.60
CA GLY A 46 -7.32 -5.86 -1.96
C GLY A 46 -7.21 -7.25 -2.56
N GLU A 47 -6.23 -8.02 -2.08
CA GLU A 47 -6.08 -9.42 -2.44
C GLU A 47 -7.17 -10.29 -1.81
N ASN A 48 -7.56 -11.37 -2.51
CA ASN A 48 -8.31 -12.47 -1.94
C ASN A 48 -7.61 -13.78 -2.30
N LYS A 49 -6.88 -14.34 -1.33
CA LYS A 49 -6.06 -15.54 -1.53
C LYS A 49 -6.89 -16.79 -1.83
N GLU A 50 -8.05 -16.93 -1.19
CA GLU A 50 -8.95 -18.08 -1.40
C GLU A 50 -9.50 -18.11 -2.83
N LYS A 51 -9.75 -16.93 -3.41
CA LYS A 51 -10.26 -16.78 -4.78
C LYS A 51 -9.16 -16.56 -5.83
N GLY A 52 -7.89 -16.58 -5.44
CA GLY A 52 -6.76 -16.31 -6.34
C GLY A 52 -6.73 -14.87 -6.91
N ILE A 53 -7.41 -13.92 -6.27
CA ILE A 53 -7.49 -12.53 -6.73
C ILE A 53 -6.30 -11.76 -6.18
N LYS A 54 -5.54 -11.12 -7.06
CA LYS A 54 -4.55 -10.10 -6.68
C LYS A 54 -5.26 -8.77 -6.49
N GLY A 55 -4.79 -7.95 -5.55
CA GLY A 55 -5.25 -6.58 -5.43
C GLY A 55 -4.66 -5.66 -6.49
N GLU A 56 -5.14 -4.43 -6.52
CA GLU A 56 -4.74 -3.40 -7.49
C GLU A 56 -3.23 -3.23 -7.52
N ARG A 57 -2.66 -3.19 -8.72
CA ARG A 57 -1.22 -2.99 -8.89
C ARG A 57 -0.89 -1.51 -8.74
N VAL A 58 0.18 -1.23 -8.02
CA VAL A 58 0.58 0.12 -7.67
C VAL A 58 2.09 0.31 -7.83
N SER A 59 2.46 1.54 -8.13
CA SER A 59 3.82 2.03 -7.91
C SER A 59 3.84 3.02 -6.75
N TYR A 60 4.96 3.07 -6.03
CA TYR A 60 5.12 3.97 -4.90
C TYR A 60 6.60 4.28 -4.65
N GLU A 61 6.86 5.27 -3.83
CA GLU A 61 8.16 5.53 -3.23
C GLU A 61 8.17 5.02 -1.80
N LEU A 62 9.27 4.36 -1.41
CA LEU A 62 9.45 3.84 -0.07
C LEU A 62 10.01 4.94 0.82
N LYS A 63 9.33 5.19 1.93
CA LYS A 63 9.84 6.03 3.02
C LYS A 63 10.16 5.14 4.21
N GLU A 64 11.42 5.13 4.61
CA GLU A 64 11.89 4.45 5.82
C GLU A 64 11.89 5.44 6.98
N GLU A 65 11.26 5.06 8.08
CA GLU A 65 11.13 5.88 9.29
C GLU A 65 11.45 5.01 10.51
N LEU A 66 12.13 5.58 11.50
CA LEU A 66 12.31 4.90 12.77
C LEU A 66 11.03 5.09 13.60
N GLY A 67 10.42 3.97 14.00
CA GLY A 67 9.33 3.97 14.95
C GLY A 67 9.80 4.41 16.33
N ARG A 68 8.84 4.66 17.22
CA ARG A 68 9.08 5.16 18.58
C ARG A 68 10.00 4.26 19.41
N ASN A 69 10.10 2.98 19.04
CA ASN A 69 10.89 1.96 19.73
C ASN A 69 12.15 1.54 18.94
N GLY A 70 12.56 2.32 17.93
CA GLY A 70 13.70 1.98 17.05
C GLY A 70 13.39 0.89 16.01
N GLU A 71 12.14 0.47 15.90
CA GLU A 71 11.67 -0.44 14.85
C GLU A 71 11.71 0.26 13.48
N GLU A 72 12.22 -0.41 12.46
CA GLU A 72 12.18 0.11 11.09
C GLU A 72 10.75 0.06 10.55
N LYS A 73 10.20 1.23 10.20
CA LYS A 73 8.88 1.36 9.56
C LYS A 73 9.05 1.72 8.10
N LYS A 74 8.31 1.01 7.26
CA LYS A 74 8.28 1.21 5.82
C LYS A 74 6.89 1.70 5.42
N SER A 75 6.84 2.92 4.90
CA SER A 75 5.61 3.58 4.47
C SER A 75 5.67 3.87 2.97
N ALA A 76 4.55 3.67 2.28
CA ALA A 76 4.40 4.07 0.89
C ALA A 76 3.97 5.53 0.79
N ILE A 77 4.64 6.27 -0.09
CA ILE A 77 4.32 7.65 -0.47
C ILE A 77 4.25 7.77 -2.00
N ASN A 78 3.65 8.84 -2.52
CA ASN A 78 3.51 9.11 -3.96
C ASN A 78 2.92 7.92 -4.75
N LEU A 79 1.84 7.34 -4.23
CA LEU A 79 1.24 6.12 -4.76
C LEU A 79 0.57 6.38 -6.11
N LYS A 80 0.70 5.47 -7.06
CA LYS A 80 -0.03 5.52 -8.34
C LYS A 80 -0.61 4.16 -8.66
N LEU A 81 -1.90 4.14 -9.05
CA LEU A 81 -2.52 2.97 -9.65
C LEU A 81 -1.85 2.70 -11.01
N LEU A 82 -1.56 1.45 -11.28
CA LEU A 82 -1.08 0.99 -12.57
C LEU A 82 -2.22 0.25 -13.25
N GLU A 83 -2.58 0.69 -14.45
CA GLU A 83 -3.45 -0.06 -15.33
C GLU A 83 -2.67 -1.29 -15.86
N ASP A 84 -3.36 -2.42 -16.02
CA ASP A 84 -2.79 -3.64 -16.59
C ASP A 84 -2.57 -3.51 -18.11
#